data_AF-A0A1C5IRE6-F1
#
_entry.id   AF-A0A1C5IRE6-F1
#
_cell.length_a   1.000
_cell.length_b   1.000
_cell.length_c   1.000
_cell.angle_alpha   90.00
_cell.angle_beta   90.00
_cell.angle_gamma   90.00
#
_symmetry.space_group_name_H-M   'P 1'
#
loop_
_entity.id
_entity.type
_entity.pdbx_description
1 polymer ?
#
loop_
_entity_poly.entity_id
_entity_poly.type
_entity_poly.pdbx_seq_one_letter_code
_entity_poly.pdbx_strand_id
1 'polypeptide(L)'
;MDDFGTELRRRREAAGLSLTDLAQRVRYSKSHLSKVESGAKRPSDALARGCDVALAAGGALTRLVSGRPGRRVSSPPGVKAWAVAMDGVGPADAAAFDPSSVSAFALAGLTGAERVRSGDRTGEALAALPLLRSWFAELRRLGQTSRPAALGPMLVSTTAFLRDLAQDSRAPARQQAFRLAARVAEYTGWMAQERGNGAAALWWTDHAVELGVAGGNDELRAYALVRRAELCLYQDDALGAAQLAQEARAARCGRRTRGLAAQREAQAYALTGDEAGCRRALAEAADLLTDLPADDDEPQLGSTTAPDPMRFATAWCLHDLGHLDESAEILHAELERLPATAQRARARYASRLALSLAGLRQLDRAAEVVGPALDVVRSVDSATARYDLGQLNRVVRRWRDDATVRQLMPRLTAALRVTPASPTELAS
;
A
#
# COMPACT_ATOMS: atom_id res chain seq x y z
N MET A 1 13.16 -23.94 -20.71
CA MET A 1 13.13 -22.80 -19.75
C MET A 1 12.47 -23.36 -18.52
N ASP A 2 13.25 -23.63 -17.49
CA ASP A 2 12.76 -24.45 -16.37
C ASP A 2 11.80 -23.64 -15.51
N ASP A 3 10.66 -24.24 -15.17
CA ASP A 3 9.67 -23.63 -14.27
C ASP A 3 10.24 -23.50 -12.85
N PHE A 4 9.86 -22.44 -12.13
CA PHE A 4 10.39 -22.13 -10.80
C PHE A 4 10.31 -23.32 -9.83
N GLY A 5 9.19 -24.05 -9.85
CA GLY A 5 8.99 -25.19 -8.96
C GLY A 5 9.99 -26.31 -9.20
N THR A 6 10.39 -26.52 -10.45
CA THR A 6 11.34 -27.58 -10.86
C THR A 6 12.76 -27.19 -10.46
N GLU A 7 13.17 -25.94 -10.68
CA GLU A 7 14.50 -25.46 -10.30
C GLU A 7 14.66 -25.37 -8.77
N LEU A 8 13.61 -24.97 -8.05
CA LEU A 8 13.59 -24.98 -6.58
C LEU A 8 13.82 -26.40 -6.04
N ARG A 9 13.08 -27.38 -6.57
CA ARG A 9 13.21 -28.78 -6.17
C ARG A 9 14.61 -29.32 -6.43
N ARG A 10 15.15 -29.08 -7.63
CA ARG A 10 16.49 -29.51 -8.02
C ARG A 10 17.57 -28.99 -7.07
N ARG A 11 17.52 -27.68 -6.73
CA ARG A 11 18.50 -27.06 -5.83
C ARG A 11 18.34 -27.51 -4.39
N ARG A 12 17.10 -27.69 -3.92
CA ARG A 12 16.82 -28.22 -2.58
C ARG A 12 17.41 -29.63 -2.42
N GLU A 13 17.19 -30.50 -3.39
CA GLU A 13 17.70 -31.87 -3.38
C GLU A 13 19.23 -31.90 -3.49
N ALA A 14 19.82 -31.05 -4.34
CA ALA A 14 21.28 -30.90 -4.42
C ALA A 14 21.92 -30.40 -3.12
N ALA A 15 21.21 -29.59 -2.34
CA ALA A 15 21.63 -29.13 -1.01
C ALA A 15 21.35 -30.14 0.11
N GLY A 16 20.82 -31.33 -0.20
CA GLY A 16 20.50 -32.37 0.77
C GLY A 16 19.35 -32.03 1.73
N LEU A 17 18.51 -31.04 1.38
CA LEU A 17 17.45 -30.56 2.27
C LEU A 17 16.12 -31.27 2.00
N SER A 18 15.43 -31.67 3.06
CA SER A 18 14.03 -32.04 2.95
C SER A 18 13.17 -30.79 2.70
N LEU A 19 11.96 -30.99 2.19
CA LEU A 19 10.98 -29.92 2.03
C LEU A 19 10.63 -29.24 3.37
N THR A 20 10.70 -30.00 4.48
CA THR A 20 10.48 -29.50 5.84
C THR A 20 11.63 -28.59 6.29
N ASP A 21 12.87 -28.97 5.98
CA ASP A 21 14.05 -28.18 6.36
C ASP A 21 14.10 -26.87 5.60
N LEU A 22 13.79 -26.90 4.30
CA LEU A 22 13.69 -25.68 3.51
C LEU A 22 12.57 -24.78 4.04
N ALA A 23 11.39 -25.34 4.36
CA ALA A 23 10.26 -24.63 4.95
C ALA A 23 10.65 -23.87 6.22
N GLN A 24 11.41 -24.51 7.13
CA GLN A 24 11.92 -23.85 8.34
C GLN A 24 12.91 -22.73 8.00
N ARG A 25 13.85 -22.96 7.07
CA ARG A 25 14.87 -21.97 6.69
C ARG A 25 14.29 -20.73 6.02
N VAL A 26 13.27 -20.89 5.17
CA VAL A 26 12.62 -19.75 4.51
C VAL A 26 11.41 -19.22 5.28
N ARG A 27 11.06 -19.83 6.41
CA ARG A 27 9.87 -19.53 7.24
C ARG A 27 8.53 -19.59 6.49
N TYR A 28 8.39 -20.58 5.61
CA TYR A 28 7.13 -20.93 4.95
C TYR A 28 6.62 -22.29 5.42
N SER A 29 5.32 -22.55 5.29
CA SER A 29 4.80 -23.89 5.61
C SER A 29 5.20 -24.91 4.55
N LYS A 30 5.45 -26.16 4.97
CA LYS A 30 5.74 -27.29 4.07
C LYS A 30 4.68 -27.45 2.97
N SER A 31 3.39 -27.29 3.31
CA SER A 31 2.29 -27.36 2.35
C SER A 31 2.35 -26.24 1.30
N HIS A 32 2.79 -25.04 1.70
CA HIS A 32 3.00 -23.93 0.75
C HIS A 32 4.13 -24.26 -0.22
N LEU A 33 5.30 -24.68 0.28
CA LEU A 33 6.43 -25.06 -0.59
C LEU A 33 6.10 -26.24 -1.50
N SER A 34 5.33 -27.22 -1.02
CA SER A 34 4.92 -28.36 -1.85
C SER A 34 4.05 -27.93 -3.02
N LYS A 35 3.14 -26.97 -2.82
CA LYS A 35 2.31 -26.40 -3.89
C LYS A 35 3.14 -25.57 -4.87
N VAL A 36 4.21 -24.96 -4.39
CA VAL A 36 5.13 -24.18 -5.25
C VAL A 36 6.02 -25.12 -6.08
N GLU A 37 6.61 -26.17 -5.49
CA GLU A 37 7.43 -27.15 -6.23
C GLU A 37 6.62 -27.95 -7.27
N SER A 38 5.33 -28.16 -7.02
CA SER A 38 4.42 -28.84 -7.96
C SER A 38 3.79 -27.90 -9.00
N GLY A 39 4.09 -26.60 -8.97
CA GLY A 39 3.51 -25.60 -9.87
C GLY A 39 2.05 -25.24 -9.57
N ALA A 40 1.42 -25.86 -8.56
CA ALA A 40 0.03 -25.58 -8.15
C ALA A 40 -0.16 -24.19 -7.52
N LYS A 41 0.92 -23.52 -7.11
CA LYS A 41 0.90 -22.15 -6.60
C LYS A 41 2.11 -21.37 -7.10
N ARG A 42 1.89 -20.16 -7.62
CA ARG A 42 2.99 -19.28 -8.03
C ARG A 42 3.78 -18.79 -6.80
N PRO A 43 5.11 -18.80 -6.86
CA PRO A 43 5.95 -18.24 -5.81
C PRO A 43 5.82 -16.71 -5.76
N SER A 44 5.94 -16.12 -4.57
CA SER A 44 6.13 -14.68 -4.41
C SER A 44 7.60 -14.32 -4.65
N ASP A 45 7.89 -13.06 -4.98
CA ASP A 45 9.28 -12.57 -5.06
C ASP A 45 10.02 -12.71 -3.73
N ALA A 46 9.31 -12.55 -2.60
CA ALA A 46 9.86 -12.75 -1.26
C ALA A 46 10.26 -14.22 -1.02
N LEU A 47 9.43 -15.18 -1.44
CA LEU A 47 9.77 -16.59 -1.37
C LEU A 47 10.98 -16.91 -2.26
N ALA A 48 11.02 -16.37 -3.48
CA ALA A 48 12.14 -16.57 -4.40
C ALA A 48 13.46 -16.05 -3.85
N ARG A 49 13.48 -14.83 -3.28
CA ARG A 49 14.66 -14.27 -2.59
C ARG A 49 15.06 -15.10 -1.36
N GLY A 50 14.09 -15.51 -0.54
CA GLY A 50 14.33 -16.35 0.62
C GLY A 50 14.97 -17.69 0.24
N CYS A 51 14.47 -18.33 -0.83
CA CYS A 51 15.06 -19.54 -1.38
C CYS A 51 16.44 -19.30 -2.00
N ASP A 52 16.68 -18.15 -2.65
CA ASP A 52 18.01 -17.81 -3.19
C ASP A 52 19.06 -17.71 -2.08
N VAL A 53 18.71 -17.12 -0.94
CA VAL A 53 19.59 -17.06 0.25
C VAL A 53 19.77 -18.45 0.86
N ALA A 54 18.68 -19.17 1.10
CA ALA A 54 18.72 -20.46 1.79
C ALA A 54 19.44 -21.57 1.01
N LEU A 55 19.48 -21.47 -0.33
CA LEU A 55 20.10 -22.44 -1.23
C LEU A 55 21.36 -21.91 -1.92
N ALA A 56 21.86 -20.73 -1.52
CA ALA A 56 22.98 -20.03 -2.14
C ALA A 56 22.85 -19.95 -3.68
N ALA A 57 21.65 -19.66 -4.18
CA ALA A 57 21.32 -19.79 -5.59
C ALA A 57 21.64 -18.54 -6.45
N GLY A 58 22.23 -17.50 -5.85
CA GLY A 58 22.79 -16.36 -6.58
C GLY A 58 21.77 -15.60 -7.43
N GLY A 59 20.52 -15.50 -6.96
CA GLY A 59 19.44 -14.82 -7.66
C GLY A 59 18.85 -15.61 -8.83
N ALA A 60 19.19 -16.90 -9.00
CA ALA A 60 18.65 -17.73 -10.07
C ALA A 60 17.14 -17.96 -9.91
N LEU A 61 16.66 -18.19 -8.68
CA LEU A 61 15.25 -18.42 -8.39
C LEU A 61 14.44 -17.13 -8.54
N THR A 62 14.97 -16.01 -8.07
CA THR A 62 14.39 -14.67 -8.26
C THR A 62 14.26 -14.35 -9.75
N ARG A 63 15.26 -14.65 -10.58
CA ARG A 63 15.19 -14.42 -12.04
C ARG A 63 14.11 -15.23 -12.74
N LEU A 64 13.76 -16.42 -12.23
CA LEU A 64 12.66 -17.23 -12.77
C LEU A 64 11.29 -16.64 -12.43
N VAL A 65 11.16 -15.93 -11.30
CA VAL A 65 9.95 -15.16 -10.97
C VAL A 65 9.91 -13.85 -11.74
N SER A 66 11.05 -13.18 -11.87
CA SER A 66 11.19 -11.89 -12.54
C SER A 66 11.43 -12.00 -14.05
N GLY A 67 11.19 -13.16 -14.67
CA GLY A 67 11.65 -13.55 -16.01
C GLY A 67 11.35 -12.61 -17.19
N ARG A 68 12.09 -11.51 -17.29
CA ARG A 68 12.71 -10.96 -18.51
C ARG A 68 13.85 -9.99 -18.11
N PRO A 69 15.05 -10.10 -18.73
CA PRO A 69 16.20 -9.31 -18.32
C PRO A 69 16.01 -7.81 -18.61
N GLY A 70 16.50 -7.01 -17.67
CA GLY A 70 16.60 -5.54 -17.63
C GLY A 70 16.28 -4.79 -18.91
N ARG A 71 15.04 -4.32 -19.02
CA ARG A 71 14.77 -3.11 -19.80
C ARG A 71 15.23 -1.95 -18.92
N ARG A 72 16.30 -1.25 -19.32
CA ARG A 72 16.47 0.17 -18.94
C ARG A 72 15.09 0.79 -19.12
N VAL A 73 14.46 1.27 -18.06
CA VAL A 73 13.18 1.96 -18.17
C VAL A 73 13.47 3.28 -18.89
N SER A 74 13.44 3.22 -20.21
CA SER A 74 13.27 4.39 -21.06
C SER A 74 11.98 5.09 -20.61
N SER A 75 12.04 6.40 -20.45
CA SER A 75 10.90 7.26 -20.11
C SER A 75 9.63 6.83 -20.85
N PRO A 76 8.50 6.59 -20.16
CA PRO A 76 7.26 6.29 -20.86
C PRO A 76 6.66 7.55 -21.49
N PRO A 77 6.07 7.45 -22.70
CA PRO A 77 5.43 8.55 -23.41
C PRO A 77 4.17 9.05 -22.68
N GLY A 78 3.63 10.19 -23.14
CA GLY A 78 2.54 10.93 -22.51
C GLY A 78 1.22 10.18 -22.27
N VAL A 79 0.21 10.98 -21.90
CA VAL A 79 -1.08 10.68 -21.23
C VAL A 79 -1.80 9.34 -21.58
N LYS A 80 -1.52 8.70 -22.71
CA LYS A 80 -2.13 7.41 -23.11
C LYS A 80 -1.53 6.17 -22.43
N ALA A 81 -0.27 6.21 -21.99
CA ALA A 81 0.38 5.06 -21.35
C ALA A 81 0.12 4.93 -19.84
N TRP A 82 -0.37 5.97 -19.17
CA TRP A 82 -0.53 5.97 -17.72
C TRP A 82 -1.82 5.29 -17.25
N ALA A 83 -2.87 5.29 -18.07
CA ALA A 83 -4.10 4.55 -17.78
C ALA A 83 -3.80 3.04 -17.77
N VAL A 84 -2.95 2.60 -18.70
CA VAL A 84 -2.44 1.23 -18.82
C VAL A 84 -1.63 0.79 -17.58
N ALA A 85 -0.95 1.71 -16.89
CA ALA A 85 -0.16 1.42 -15.69
C ALA A 85 -1.01 1.16 -14.44
N MET A 86 -2.26 1.64 -14.38
CA MET A 86 -3.16 1.37 -13.26
C MET A 86 -3.84 -0.01 -13.35
N ASP A 87 -3.98 -0.56 -14.56
CA ASP A 87 -4.65 -1.85 -14.82
C ASP A 87 -3.70 -3.05 -15.02
N GLY A 88 -2.38 -2.86 -14.86
CA GLY A 88 -1.43 -3.98 -14.88
C GLY A 88 -1.28 -4.66 -16.24
N VAL A 89 -1.64 -3.97 -17.33
CA VAL A 89 -1.45 -4.48 -18.70
C VAL A 89 -0.12 -3.94 -19.23
N GLY A 90 0.72 -4.83 -19.77
CA GLY A 90 2.00 -4.42 -20.37
C GLY A 90 1.78 -3.52 -21.60
N PRO A 91 2.82 -2.81 -22.07
CA PRO A 91 2.73 -1.86 -23.18
C PRO A 91 2.35 -2.48 -24.55
N ALA A 92 2.10 -3.78 -24.64
CA ALA A 92 1.76 -4.47 -25.88
C ALA A 92 0.25 -4.46 -26.21
N ASP A 93 -0.64 -4.30 -25.22
CA ASP A 93 -2.10 -4.33 -25.44
C ASP A 93 -2.77 -2.96 -25.25
N ALA A 94 -2.00 -1.87 -25.36
CA ALA A 94 -2.43 -0.48 -25.18
C ALA A 94 -3.44 0.06 -26.23
N ALA A 95 -4.09 -0.82 -27.00
CA ALA A 95 -4.94 -0.44 -28.13
C ALA A 95 -6.44 -0.26 -27.79
N ALA A 96 -6.86 -0.45 -26.54
CA ALA A 96 -8.29 -0.49 -26.19
C ALA A 96 -8.83 0.70 -25.37
N PHE A 97 -8.04 1.74 -25.08
CA PHE A 97 -8.53 2.92 -24.36
C PHE A 97 -8.75 4.09 -25.32
N ASP A 98 -10.02 4.39 -25.61
CA ASP A 98 -10.45 5.54 -26.42
C ASP A 98 -10.45 6.83 -25.55
N PRO A 99 -9.58 7.82 -25.83
CA PRO A 99 -9.53 9.10 -25.11
C PRO A 99 -10.80 9.97 -25.24
N SER A 100 -11.80 9.54 -26.03
CA SER A 100 -13.07 10.24 -26.21
C SER A 100 -14.05 10.07 -25.05
N SER A 101 -13.78 9.18 -24.09
CA SER A 101 -14.64 8.89 -22.94
C SER A 101 -14.48 9.92 -21.80
N VAL A 102 -15.03 11.12 -22.05
CA VAL A 102 -15.66 12.11 -21.15
C VAL A 102 -14.85 12.71 -19.97
N SER A 103 -13.68 12.20 -19.58
CA SER A 103 -12.92 12.76 -18.43
C SER A 103 -11.79 13.73 -18.83
N ALA A 104 -11.26 13.60 -20.04
CA ALA A 104 -10.27 14.54 -20.58
C ALA A 104 -10.91 15.86 -21.04
N PHE A 105 -12.21 15.84 -21.38
CA PHE A 105 -12.90 17.01 -21.93
C PHE A 105 -13.20 18.10 -20.90
N ALA A 106 -13.45 17.72 -19.63
CA ALA A 106 -13.78 18.69 -18.58
C ALA A 106 -12.58 19.59 -18.19
N LEU A 107 -11.34 19.16 -18.42
CA LEU A 107 -10.15 20.00 -18.23
C LEU A 107 -9.57 20.54 -19.55
N ALA A 108 -9.70 19.80 -20.66
CA ALA A 108 -9.25 20.27 -21.98
C ALA A 108 -10.04 21.50 -22.47
N GLY A 109 -11.31 21.66 -22.05
CA GLY A 109 -12.12 22.85 -22.34
C GLY A 109 -11.58 24.15 -21.74
N LEU A 110 -10.69 24.09 -20.74
CA LEU A 110 -9.98 25.25 -20.19
C LEU A 110 -8.58 25.45 -20.78
N THR A 111 -8.06 24.48 -21.56
CA THR A 111 -6.69 24.50 -22.09
C THR A 111 -6.69 24.27 -23.60
N GLY A 112 -7.33 25.20 -24.35
CA GLY A 112 -7.36 25.24 -25.82
C GLY A 112 -6.22 24.43 -26.44
N ALA A 113 -6.58 23.28 -26.99
CA ALA A 113 -5.65 22.27 -27.46
C ALA A 113 -4.98 22.71 -28.77
N GLU A 114 -4.12 23.71 -28.67
CA GLU A 114 -2.97 23.87 -29.54
C GLU A 114 -1.74 23.81 -28.65
N ARG A 115 -0.81 22.91 -28.97
CA ARG A 115 0.52 22.91 -28.36
C ARG A 115 1.29 24.15 -28.84
N VAL A 116 0.91 25.32 -28.34
CA VAL A 116 1.77 26.49 -28.33
C VAL A 116 2.73 26.30 -27.16
N ARG A 117 3.85 25.60 -27.42
CA ARG A 117 5.02 25.64 -26.53
C ARG A 117 5.70 27.00 -26.71
N SER A 118 5.21 28.03 -26.03
CA SER A 118 5.99 29.27 -25.85
C SER A 118 5.35 30.16 -24.80
N GLY A 119 5.69 29.94 -23.53
CA GLY A 119 5.37 30.88 -22.47
C GLY A 119 5.90 30.38 -21.14
N ASP A 120 6.61 31.24 -20.42
CA ASP A 120 6.87 31.01 -19.00
C ASP A 120 5.53 31.06 -18.25
N ARG A 121 5.10 29.93 -17.68
CA ARG A 121 3.82 29.80 -16.96
C ARG A 121 3.96 30.04 -15.46
N THR A 122 5.07 30.63 -14.99
CA THR A 122 5.34 30.83 -13.55
C THR A 122 4.20 31.55 -12.83
N GLY A 123 3.66 32.64 -13.39
CA GLY A 123 2.56 33.39 -12.75
C GLY A 123 1.27 32.57 -12.64
N GLU A 124 0.89 31.86 -13.70
CA GLU A 124 -0.27 30.95 -13.70
C GLU A 124 -0.08 29.81 -12.70
N ALA A 125 1.12 29.22 -12.66
CA ALA A 125 1.44 28.15 -11.73
C ALA A 125 1.29 28.60 -10.28
N LEU A 126 1.82 29.78 -9.91
CA LEU A 126 1.67 30.31 -8.56
C LEU A 126 0.20 30.56 -8.18
N ALA A 127 -0.63 31.00 -9.12
CA ALA A 127 -2.06 31.18 -8.89
C ALA A 127 -2.82 29.84 -8.77
N ALA A 128 -2.44 28.83 -9.56
CA ALA A 128 -3.11 27.53 -9.59
C ALA A 128 -2.73 26.60 -8.42
N LEU A 129 -1.50 26.71 -7.90
CA LEU A 129 -0.97 25.80 -6.88
C LEU A 129 -1.82 25.71 -5.61
N PRO A 130 -2.31 26.80 -5.00
CA PRO A 130 -3.22 26.72 -3.85
C PRO A 130 -4.50 25.92 -4.16
N LEU A 131 -5.11 26.15 -5.33
CA LEU A 131 -6.32 25.43 -5.76
C LEU A 131 -6.04 23.93 -5.96
N LEU A 132 -4.89 23.59 -6.54
CA LEU A 132 -4.47 22.21 -6.74
C LEU A 132 -4.16 21.50 -5.42
N ARG A 133 -3.63 22.21 -4.41
CA ARG A 133 -3.46 21.67 -3.05
C ARG A 133 -4.82 21.35 -2.42
N SER A 134 -5.78 22.28 -2.50
CA SER A 134 -7.14 22.04 -2.01
C SER A 134 -7.82 20.87 -2.74
N TRP A 135 -7.67 20.79 -4.07
CA TRP A 135 -8.16 19.67 -4.86
C TRP A 135 -7.53 18.33 -4.43
N PHE A 136 -6.22 18.29 -4.19
CA PHE A 136 -5.58 17.09 -3.67
C PHE A 136 -6.11 16.68 -2.28
N ALA A 137 -6.39 17.66 -1.41
CA ALA A 137 -7.04 17.38 -0.13
C ALA A 137 -8.44 16.77 -0.29
N GLU A 138 -9.23 17.24 -1.28
CA GLU A 138 -10.52 16.63 -1.62
C GLU A 138 -10.35 15.21 -2.18
N LEU A 139 -9.39 14.97 -3.06
CA LEU A 139 -9.09 13.63 -3.57
C LEU A 139 -8.72 12.66 -2.45
N ARG A 140 -8.00 13.11 -1.42
CA ARG A 140 -7.71 12.30 -0.23
C ARG A 140 -8.96 12.00 0.60
N ARG A 141 -9.89 12.96 0.73
CA ARG A 141 -11.19 12.76 1.40
C ARG A 141 -12.07 11.78 0.64
N LEU A 142 -12.26 11.98 -0.66
CA LEU A 142 -12.97 11.06 -1.55
C LEU A 142 -12.35 9.67 -1.52
N GLY A 143 -11.02 9.65 -1.42
CA GLY A 143 -10.22 8.51 -1.02
C GLY A 143 -10.93 7.63 -0.03
N GLN A 144 -11.29 8.15 1.14
CA GLN A 144 -11.82 7.37 2.26
C GLN A 144 -13.18 6.70 2.02
N THR A 145 -13.96 7.18 1.05
CA THR A 145 -15.33 6.72 0.80
C THR A 145 -15.52 6.07 -0.58
N SER A 146 -14.56 6.22 -1.49
CA SER A 146 -14.65 5.77 -2.89
C SER A 146 -13.78 4.54 -3.15
N ARG A 147 -14.09 3.80 -4.22
CA ARG A 147 -13.25 2.72 -4.72
C ARG A 147 -11.93 3.28 -5.27
N PRO A 148 -10.76 2.66 -4.99
CA PRO A 148 -9.48 3.10 -5.54
C PRO A 148 -9.45 3.16 -7.07
N ALA A 149 -10.15 2.24 -7.74
CA ALA A 149 -10.23 2.21 -9.20
C ALA A 149 -10.90 3.48 -9.80
N ALA A 150 -11.91 4.03 -9.13
CA ALA A 150 -12.58 5.24 -9.58
C ALA A 150 -11.71 6.51 -9.40
N LEU A 151 -10.82 6.50 -8.41
CA LEU A 151 -9.91 7.63 -8.13
C LEU A 151 -8.64 7.63 -8.98
N GLY A 152 -8.22 6.47 -9.48
CA GLY A 152 -7.00 6.30 -10.27
C GLY A 152 -6.87 7.34 -11.37
N PRO A 153 -7.82 7.47 -12.31
CA PRO A 153 -7.71 8.40 -13.42
C PRO A 153 -7.56 9.88 -13.00
N MET A 154 -8.28 10.30 -11.96
CA MET A 154 -8.20 11.66 -11.42
C MET A 154 -6.83 11.96 -10.82
N LEU A 155 -6.30 11.03 -10.03
CA LEU A 155 -4.98 11.16 -9.40
C LEU A 155 -3.86 11.21 -10.43
N VAL A 156 -3.89 10.29 -11.40
CA VAL A 156 -2.87 10.25 -12.44
C VAL A 156 -2.90 11.48 -13.34
N SER A 157 -4.10 11.94 -13.72
CA SER A 157 -4.25 13.18 -14.50
C SER A 157 -3.73 14.40 -13.74
N THR A 158 -4.01 14.48 -12.43
CA THR A 158 -3.52 15.55 -11.56
C THR A 158 -1.99 15.54 -11.46
N THR A 159 -1.36 14.38 -11.29
CA THR A 159 0.10 14.25 -11.31
C THR A 159 0.70 14.70 -12.65
N ALA A 160 0.13 14.25 -13.77
CA ALA A 160 0.62 14.62 -15.10
C ALA A 160 0.50 16.14 -15.34
N PHE A 161 -0.63 16.73 -14.98
CA PHE A 161 -0.86 18.17 -15.09
C PHE A 161 0.16 18.98 -14.27
N LEU A 162 0.39 18.61 -13.00
CA LEU A 162 1.37 19.30 -12.15
C LEU A 162 2.80 19.18 -12.68
N ARG A 163 3.16 18.01 -13.22
CA ARG A 163 4.48 17.80 -13.84
C ARG A 163 4.66 18.70 -15.06
N ASP A 164 3.66 18.77 -15.94
CA ASP A 164 3.73 19.59 -17.15
C ASP A 164 3.76 21.08 -16.79
N LEU A 165 2.95 21.52 -15.81
CA LEU A 165 3.00 22.87 -15.24
C LEU A 165 4.39 23.22 -14.68
N ALA A 166 5.03 22.27 -13.99
CA ALA A 166 6.38 22.44 -13.46
C ALA A 166 7.44 22.56 -14.57
N GLN A 167 7.28 21.81 -15.67
CA GLN A 167 8.20 21.84 -16.81
C GLN A 167 8.19 23.19 -17.52
N ASP A 168 7.03 23.84 -17.60
CA ASP A 168 6.82 25.14 -18.26
C ASP A 168 6.99 26.36 -17.33
N SER A 169 7.43 26.15 -16.08
CA SER A 169 7.60 27.20 -15.07
C SER A 169 9.05 27.34 -14.59
N ARG A 170 9.38 28.50 -14.02
CA ARG A 170 10.64 28.80 -13.33
C ARG A 170 10.47 28.68 -11.81
N ALA A 171 11.58 28.78 -11.08
CA ALA A 171 11.55 28.81 -9.62
C ALA A 171 10.87 30.11 -9.12
N PRO A 172 10.10 30.07 -8.00
CA PRO A 172 9.88 28.91 -7.13
C PRO A 172 8.73 27.99 -7.59
N ALA A 173 7.89 28.41 -8.54
CA ALA A 173 6.69 27.69 -8.97
C ALA A 173 6.99 26.26 -9.46
N ARG A 174 8.07 26.09 -10.22
CA ARG A 174 8.58 24.78 -10.66
C ARG A 174 8.78 23.81 -9.50
N GLN A 175 9.43 24.26 -8.42
CA GLN A 175 9.73 23.40 -7.28
C GLN A 175 8.45 23.02 -6.54
N GLN A 176 7.56 23.98 -6.31
CA GLN A 176 6.28 23.74 -5.63
C GLN A 176 5.39 22.78 -6.43
N ALA A 177 5.33 22.93 -7.75
CA ALA A 177 4.56 22.05 -8.63
C ALA A 177 5.11 20.62 -8.64
N PHE A 178 6.44 20.42 -8.71
CA PHE A 178 7.03 19.09 -8.60
C PHE A 178 6.80 18.45 -7.22
N ARG A 179 6.92 19.21 -6.13
CA ARG A 179 6.64 18.70 -4.77
C ARG A 179 5.19 18.26 -4.66
N LEU A 180 4.23 19.06 -5.13
CA LEU A 180 2.82 18.67 -5.11
C LEU A 180 2.56 17.46 -6.01
N ALA A 181 3.15 17.39 -7.21
CA ALA A 181 3.06 16.24 -8.10
C ALA A 181 3.54 14.96 -7.40
N ALA A 182 4.64 15.05 -6.66
CA ALA A 182 5.20 13.96 -5.89
C ALA A 182 4.26 13.49 -4.77
N ARG A 183 3.58 14.41 -4.06
CA ARG A 183 2.58 14.04 -3.04
C ARG A 183 1.35 13.35 -3.67
N VAL A 184 0.88 13.81 -4.83
CA VAL A 184 -0.21 13.16 -5.55
C VAL A 184 0.21 11.78 -6.06
N ALA A 185 1.42 11.63 -6.60
CA ALA A 185 1.98 10.36 -7.04
C ALA A 185 2.11 9.36 -5.87
N GLU A 186 2.59 9.82 -4.72
CA GLU A 186 2.70 9.01 -3.50
C GLU A 186 1.33 8.47 -3.08
N TYR A 187 0.31 9.33 -3.06
CA TYR A 187 -1.07 8.92 -2.76
C TYR A 187 -1.67 8.00 -3.82
N THR A 188 -1.29 8.16 -5.09
CA THR A 188 -1.66 7.22 -6.17
C THR A 188 -1.11 5.82 -5.86
N GLY A 189 0.12 5.74 -5.35
CA GLY A 189 0.71 4.48 -4.87
C GLY A 189 -0.07 3.86 -3.70
N TRP A 190 -0.59 4.68 -2.77
CA TRP A 190 -1.51 4.19 -1.73
C TRP A 190 -2.81 3.63 -2.33
N MET A 191 -3.42 4.30 -3.30
CA MET A 191 -4.64 3.78 -3.95
C MET A 191 -4.37 2.50 -4.74
N ALA A 192 -3.21 2.37 -5.38
CA ALA A 192 -2.79 1.11 -5.99
C ALA A 192 -2.64 -0.02 -4.96
N GLN A 193 -2.06 0.25 -3.78
CA GLN A 193 -2.02 -0.69 -2.66
C GLN A 193 -3.43 -1.07 -2.20
N GLU A 194 -4.33 -0.10 -2.06
CA GLU A 194 -5.72 -0.35 -1.67
C GLU A 194 -6.49 -1.17 -2.70
N ARG A 195 -6.13 -1.10 -3.98
CA ARG A 195 -6.66 -2.02 -5.01
C ARG A 195 -6.08 -3.44 -4.89
N GLY A 196 -4.98 -3.62 -4.15
CA GLY A 196 -4.22 -4.87 -4.07
C GLY A 196 -3.16 -5.01 -5.18
N ASN A 197 -2.84 -3.93 -5.89
CA ASN A 197 -1.80 -3.91 -6.92
C ASN A 197 -0.46 -3.44 -6.34
N GLY A 198 0.28 -4.37 -5.73
CA GLY A 198 1.58 -4.07 -5.11
C GLY A 198 2.65 -3.57 -6.09
N ALA A 199 2.64 -4.06 -7.33
CA ALA A 199 3.59 -3.63 -8.36
C ALA A 199 3.37 -2.16 -8.74
N ALA A 200 2.12 -1.76 -8.99
CA ALA A 200 1.80 -0.36 -9.26
C ALA A 200 2.06 0.52 -8.02
N ALA A 201 1.81 0.03 -6.80
CA ALA A 201 2.12 0.77 -5.58
C ALA A 201 3.62 1.10 -5.45
N LEU A 202 4.50 0.14 -5.77
CA LEU A 202 5.95 0.35 -5.78
C LEU A 202 6.38 1.30 -6.89
N TRP A 203 5.84 1.14 -8.10
CA TRP A 203 6.15 2.02 -9.23
C TRP A 203 5.79 3.48 -8.93
N TRP A 204 4.60 3.73 -8.37
CA TRP A 204 4.17 5.07 -7.97
C TRP A 204 4.98 5.64 -6.81
N THR A 205 5.45 4.78 -5.90
CA THR A 205 6.37 5.17 -4.83
C THR A 205 7.69 5.67 -5.42
N ASP A 206 8.26 4.96 -6.39
CA ASP A 206 9.50 5.35 -7.06
C ASP A 206 9.31 6.62 -7.89
N HIS A 207 8.19 6.74 -8.60
CA HIS A 207 7.87 7.93 -9.38
C HIS A 207 7.68 9.17 -8.50
N ALA A 208 7.09 9.02 -7.31
CA ALA A 208 7.01 10.10 -6.33
C ALA A 208 8.41 10.58 -5.90
N VAL A 209 9.39 9.68 -5.75
CA VAL A 209 10.78 10.05 -5.47
C VAL A 209 11.38 10.87 -6.62
N GLU A 210 11.20 10.43 -7.87
CA GLU A 210 11.71 11.15 -9.05
C GLU A 210 11.17 12.59 -9.10
N LEU A 211 9.86 12.75 -8.89
CA LEU A 211 9.20 14.06 -8.86
C LEU A 211 9.67 14.91 -7.69
N GLY A 212 9.82 14.32 -6.49
CA GLY A 212 10.31 15.02 -5.30
C GLY A 212 11.71 15.60 -5.49
N VAL A 213 12.62 14.78 -6.04
CA VAL A 213 14.00 15.17 -6.36
C VAL A 213 14.01 16.30 -7.39
N ALA A 214 13.17 16.22 -8.43
CA ALA A 214 13.02 17.30 -9.41
C ALA A 214 12.50 18.62 -8.78
N GLY A 215 11.74 18.52 -7.68
CA GLY A 215 11.28 19.65 -6.87
C GLY A 215 12.25 20.11 -5.77
N GLY A 216 13.44 19.51 -5.69
CA GLY A 216 14.45 19.80 -4.68
C GLY A 216 14.10 19.28 -3.27
N ASN A 217 13.18 18.31 -3.16
CA ASN A 217 12.85 17.64 -1.90
C ASN A 217 13.32 16.17 -1.93
N ASP A 218 14.45 15.90 -1.28
CA ASP A 218 15.00 14.55 -1.16
C ASP A 218 14.36 13.69 -0.05
N GLU A 219 13.48 14.27 0.80
CA GLU A 219 12.88 13.54 1.93
C GLU A 219 12.10 12.30 1.44
N LEU A 220 11.51 12.38 0.24
CA LEU A 220 10.77 11.26 -0.33
C LEU A 220 11.62 10.02 -0.59
N ARG A 221 12.95 10.14 -0.72
CA ARG A 221 13.85 8.97 -0.83
C ARG A 221 13.79 8.09 0.42
N ALA A 222 13.88 8.71 1.60
CA ALA A 222 13.77 8.01 2.86
C ALA A 222 12.32 7.57 3.13
N TYR A 223 11.35 8.42 2.80
CA TYR A 223 9.94 8.06 2.98
C TYR A 223 9.50 6.89 2.08
N ALA A 224 10.07 6.74 0.88
CA ALA A 224 9.82 5.59 0.01
C ALA A 224 10.23 4.26 0.67
N LEU A 225 11.29 4.25 1.47
CA LEU A 225 11.68 3.07 2.27
C LEU A 225 10.60 2.74 3.31
N VAL A 226 10.02 3.74 3.98
CA VAL A 226 8.88 3.56 4.90
C VAL A 226 7.66 2.96 4.18
N ARG A 227 7.36 3.44 2.96
CA ARG A 227 6.27 2.91 2.12
C ARG A 227 6.51 1.47 1.70
N ARG A 228 7.74 1.13 1.32
CA ARG A 228 8.14 -0.25 0.97
C ARG A 228 8.06 -1.17 2.20
N ALA A 229 8.51 -0.71 3.36
CA ALA A 229 8.40 -1.45 4.63
C ALA A 229 6.92 -1.76 4.96
N GLU A 230 6.03 -0.80 4.73
CA GLU A 230 4.59 -1.03 4.90
C GLU A 230 4.04 -2.13 3.98
N LEU A 231 4.43 -2.13 2.70
CA LEU A 231 4.01 -3.18 1.77
C LEU A 231 4.51 -4.55 2.19
N CYS A 232 5.73 -4.65 2.74
CA CYS A 232 6.27 -5.88 3.32
C CYS A 232 5.40 -6.40 4.48
N LEU A 233 4.89 -5.52 5.37
CA LEU A 233 4.00 -5.94 6.47
C LEU A 233 2.73 -6.65 5.96
N TYR A 234 2.13 -6.18 4.88
CA TYR A 234 0.95 -6.82 4.27
C TYR A 234 1.26 -8.07 3.45
N GLN A 235 2.54 -8.38 3.25
CA GLN A 235 3.02 -9.60 2.62
C GLN A 235 3.55 -10.60 3.65
N ASP A 236 3.31 -10.36 4.94
CA ASP A 236 3.86 -11.12 6.06
C ASP A 236 5.41 -11.18 6.07
N ASP A 237 6.09 -10.21 5.43
CA ASP A 237 7.55 -10.09 5.35
C ASP A 237 8.09 -9.16 6.44
N ALA A 238 8.07 -9.64 7.69
CA ALA A 238 8.52 -8.86 8.84
C ALA A 238 10.01 -8.47 8.77
N LEU A 239 10.88 -9.36 8.26
CA LEU A 239 12.31 -9.03 8.14
C LEU A 239 12.56 -7.93 7.10
N GLY A 240 11.94 -8.03 5.93
CA GLY A 240 12.04 -6.98 4.91
C GLY A 240 11.51 -5.65 5.42
N ALA A 241 10.40 -5.67 6.17
CA ALA A 241 9.85 -4.48 6.81
C ALA A 241 10.84 -3.84 7.81
N ALA A 242 11.45 -4.64 8.70
CA ALA A 242 12.43 -4.14 9.67
C ALA A 242 13.67 -3.54 9.00
N GLN A 243 14.24 -4.24 8.01
CA GLN A 243 15.42 -3.77 7.27
C GLN A 243 15.18 -2.42 6.60
N LEU A 244 14.08 -2.30 5.83
CA LEU A 244 13.72 -1.06 5.15
C LEU A 244 13.43 0.09 6.12
N ALA A 245 12.80 -0.21 7.25
CA ALA A 245 12.54 0.79 8.30
C ALA A 245 13.85 1.29 8.94
N GLN A 246 14.80 0.40 9.23
CA GLN A 246 16.12 0.75 9.75
C GLN A 246 16.93 1.59 8.76
N GLU A 247 16.92 1.22 7.48
CA GLU A 247 17.53 2.00 6.40
C GLU A 247 16.92 3.41 6.32
N ALA A 248 15.59 3.53 6.43
CA ALA A 248 14.90 4.82 6.45
C ALA A 248 15.30 5.69 7.65
N ARG A 249 15.46 5.08 8.84
CA ARG A 249 15.89 5.79 10.07
C ARG A 249 17.33 6.30 9.97
N ALA A 250 18.22 5.50 9.36
CA ALA A 250 19.62 5.84 9.16
C ALA A 250 19.82 6.89 8.05
N ALA A 251 18.87 7.03 7.13
CA ALA A 251 18.92 8.03 6.06
C ALA A 251 18.78 9.46 6.59
N ARG A 252 19.31 10.42 5.81
CA ARG A 252 19.11 11.86 6.03
C ARG A 252 17.65 12.23 5.75
N CYS A 253 16.81 12.21 6.78
CA CYS A 253 15.38 12.49 6.69
C CYS A 253 14.86 13.38 7.83
N GLY A 254 13.69 13.96 7.62
CA GLY A 254 12.97 14.75 8.61
C GLY A 254 12.45 13.91 9.77
N ARG A 255 12.09 14.59 10.88
CA ARG A 255 11.63 13.97 12.12
C ARG A 255 10.39 13.09 11.89
N ARG A 256 9.45 13.56 11.06
CA ARG A 256 8.24 12.82 10.69
C ARG A 256 8.56 11.50 9.98
N THR A 257 9.40 11.55 8.95
CA THR A 257 9.81 10.34 8.21
C THR A 257 10.51 9.33 9.12
N ARG A 258 11.41 9.80 10.00
CA ARG A 258 12.07 8.95 11.00
C ARG A 258 11.08 8.32 11.98
N GLY A 259 10.09 9.06 12.45
CA GLY A 259 9.04 8.54 13.34
C GLY A 259 8.15 7.49 12.67
N LEU A 260 7.75 7.73 11.41
CA LEU A 260 7.00 6.73 10.62
C LEU A 260 7.84 5.48 10.32
N ALA A 261 9.16 5.63 10.16
CA ALA A 261 10.06 4.50 10.04
C ALA A 261 10.13 3.67 11.34
N ALA A 262 10.33 4.33 12.50
CA ALA A 262 10.30 3.67 13.80
C ALA A 262 8.96 2.95 14.06
N GLN A 263 7.84 3.52 13.63
CA GLN A 263 6.53 2.86 13.66
C GLN A 263 6.51 1.56 12.84
N ARG A 264 7.06 1.55 11.62
CA ARG A 264 7.13 0.34 10.78
C ARG A 264 8.04 -0.72 11.38
N GLU A 265 9.15 -0.30 11.98
CA GLU A 265 10.07 -1.19 12.68
C GLU A 265 9.40 -1.85 13.90
N ALA A 266 8.64 -1.10 14.69
CA ALA A 266 7.86 -1.65 15.81
C ALA A 266 6.89 -2.75 15.36
N GLN A 267 6.16 -2.51 14.26
CA GLN A 267 5.23 -3.49 13.70
C GLN A 267 5.95 -4.75 13.21
N ALA A 268 7.13 -4.59 12.62
CA ALA A 268 7.97 -5.70 12.22
C ALA A 268 8.46 -6.52 13.44
N TYR A 269 8.91 -5.85 14.50
CA TYR A 269 9.31 -6.52 15.75
C TYR A 269 8.16 -7.30 16.38
N ALA A 270 6.97 -6.71 16.43
CA ALA A 270 5.76 -7.37 16.94
C ALA A 270 5.45 -8.67 16.16
N LEU A 271 5.49 -8.65 14.83
CA LEU A 271 5.30 -9.83 13.99
C LEU A 271 6.33 -10.95 14.23
N THR A 272 7.53 -10.59 14.70
CA THR A 272 8.59 -11.56 15.05
C THR A 272 8.59 -11.97 16.52
N GLY A 273 7.73 -11.37 17.35
CA GLY A 273 7.67 -11.62 18.79
C GLY A 273 8.71 -10.88 19.63
N ASP A 274 9.46 -9.91 19.07
CA ASP A 274 10.39 -9.08 19.84
C ASP A 274 9.63 -7.94 20.53
N GLU A 275 9.03 -8.25 21.68
CA GLU A 275 8.26 -7.29 22.46
C GLU A 275 9.11 -6.10 22.93
N ALA A 276 10.34 -6.35 23.36
CA ALA A 276 11.21 -5.29 23.87
C ALA A 276 11.63 -4.32 22.75
N GLY A 277 11.98 -4.84 21.57
CA GLY A 277 12.25 -4.06 20.37
C GLY A 277 11.02 -3.26 19.94
N CYS A 278 9.86 -3.90 19.91
CA CYS A 278 8.59 -3.25 19.58
C CYS A 278 8.29 -2.06 20.51
N ARG A 279 8.32 -2.26 21.83
CA ARG A 279 8.02 -1.20 22.81
C ARG A 279 8.98 -0.01 22.69
N ARG A 280 10.29 -0.26 22.52
CA ARG A 280 11.27 0.81 22.30
C ARG A 280 10.98 1.61 21.03
N ALA A 281 10.72 0.91 19.92
CA ALA A 281 10.46 1.56 18.64
C ALA A 281 9.12 2.34 18.64
N LEU A 282 8.10 1.87 19.35
CA LEU A 282 6.85 2.63 19.55
C LEU A 282 7.07 3.91 20.37
N ALA A 283 7.84 3.83 21.46
CA ALA A 283 8.14 5.00 22.29
C ALA A 283 8.90 6.06 21.46
N GLU A 284 9.93 5.65 20.72
CA GLU A 284 10.66 6.55 19.84
C GLU A 284 9.77 7.14 18.74
N ALA A 285 8.89 6.33 18.13
CA ALA A 285 7.95 6.83 17.13
C ALA A 285 7.00 7.88 17.71
N ALA A 286 6.47 7.65 18.92
CA ALA A 286 5.61 8.60 19.62
C ALA A 286 6.34 9.92 19.91
N ASP A 287 7.56 9.86 20.44
CA ASP A 287 8.38 11.04 20.69
C ASP A 287 8.61 11.83 19.40
N LEU A 288 9.03 11.16 18.32
CA LEU A 288 9.34 11.78 17.02
C LEU A 288 8.11 12.40 16.33
N LEU A 289 6.91 11.90 16.60
CA LEU A 289 5.67 12.35 15.94
C LEU A 289 4.86 13.34 16.79
N THR A 290 5.21 13.52 18.06
CA THR A 290 4.58 14.50 18.96
C THR A 290 4.97 15.93 18.57
N ASP A 291 4.00 16.85 18.63
CA ASP A 291 4.13 18.30 18.42
C ASP A 291 4.83 18.72 17.11
N LEU A 292 4.64 17.93 16.04
CA LEU A 292 5.13 18.33 14.72
C LEU A 292 4.28 19.47 14.16
N PRO A 293 4.89 20.62 13.78
CA PRO A 293 4.15 21.71 13.17
C PRO A 293 3.51 21.24 11.86
N ALA A 294 2.28 21.69 11.62
CA ALA A 294 1.68 21.56 10.30
C ALA A 294 2.37 22.56 9.37
N ASP A 295 2.82 22.07 8.22
CA ASP A 295 3.20 22.94 7.11
C ASP A 295 1.93 23.13 6.25
N ASP A 296 1.39 24.34 6.26
CA ASP A 296 0.18 24.68 5.49
C ASP A 296 0.45 24.62 3.97
N ASP A 297 1.71 24.76 3.54
CA ASP A 297 2.11 24.78 2.13
C ASP A 297 2.49 23.39 1.59
N GLU A 298 2.80 22.40 2.44
CA GLU A 298 3.19 21.05 2.04
C GLU A 298 2.33 19.94 2.69
N PRO A 299 1.59 19.13 1.89
CA PRO A 299 0.80 18.04 2.42
C PRO A 299 1.63 17.03 3.23
N GLN A 300 1.21 16.78 4.49
CA GLN A 300 1.91 15.87 5.40
C GLN A 300 2.13 14.46 4.81
N LEU A 301 3.27 13.85 5.15
CA LEU A 301 3.62 12.47 4.81
C LEU A 301 2.80 11.46 5.62
N GLY A 302 2.36 10.36 5.00
CA GLY A 302 1.60 9.30 5.68
C GLY A 302 0.11 9.59 5.87
N SER A 303 -0.51 8.73 6.71
CA SER A 303 -1.94 8.83 7.01
C SER A 303 -2.20 10.03 7.92
N THR A 304 -3.20 10.81 7.56
CA THR A 304 -3.73 11.95 8.32
C THR A 304 -5.22 11.78 8.63
N THR A 305 -5.76 10.59 8.37
CA THR A 305 -7.20 10.31 8.47
C THR A 305 -7.64 9.97 9.89
N ALA A 306 -6.78 9.30 10.65
CA ALA A 306 -7.00 9.00 12.05
C ALA A 306 -6.49 10.16 12.93
N PRO A 307 -7.21 10.55 14.00
CA PRO A 307 -6.75 11.56 14.94
C PRO A 307 -5.42 11.17 15.61
N ASP A 308 -5.25 9.89 15.94
CA ASP A 308 -4.00 9.34 16.46
C ASP A 308 -3.61 8.06 15.70
N PRO A 309 -2.86 8.18 14.59
CA PRO A 309 -2.37 7.03 13.84
C PRO A 309 -1.40 6.14 14.64
N MET A 310 -0.79 6.66 15.72
CA MET A 310 0.17 5.93 16.53
C MET A 310 -0.51 4.96 17.48
N ARG A 311 -1.61 5.36 18.11
CA ARG A 311 -2.43 4.45 18.94
C ARG A 311 -2.94 3.25 18.15
N PHE A 312 -3.36 3.44 16.90
CA PHE A 312 -3.71 2.32 16.01
C PHE A 312 -2.52 1.40 15.71
N ALA A 313 -1.31 1.94 15.62
CA ALA A 313 -0.09 1.17 15.40
C ALA A 313 0.29 0.37 16.64
N THR A 314 0.22 0.98 17.82
CA THR A 314 0.41 0.34 19.12
C THR A 314 -0.55 -0.82 19.31
N ALA A 315 -1.84 -0.61 19.06
CA ALA A 315 -2.84 -1.67 19.20
C ALA A 315 -2.64 -2.82 18.20
N TRP A 316 -2.14 -2.54 17.00
CA TRP A 316 -1.71 -3.58 16.07
C TRP A 316 -0.54 -4.37 16.67
N CYS A 317 0.51 -3.70 17.13
CA CYS A 317 1.65 -4.39 17.72
C CYS A 317 1.25 -5.27 18.92
N LEU A 318 0.37 -4.76 19.79
CA LEU A 318 -0.17 -5.53 20.92
C LEU A 318 -0.93 -6.78 20.46
N HIS A 319 -1.71 -6.68 19.38
CA HIS A 319 -2.37 -7.84 18.79
C HIS A 319 -1.36 -8.92 18.37
N ASP A 320 -0.34 -8.52 17.59
CA ASP A 320 0.66 -9.45 17.05
C ASP A 320 1.53 -10.07 18.16
N LEU A 321 1.72 -9.36 19.27
CA LEU A 321 2.41 -9.84 20.48
C LEU A 321 1.53 -10.73 21.38
N GLY A 322 0.22 -10.81 21.12
CA GLY A 322 -0.73 -11.63 21.88
C GLY A 322 -1.42 -10.92 23.06
N HIS A 323 -1.16 -9.63 23.26
CA HIS A 323 -1.85 -8.76 24.24
C HIS A 323 -3.19 -8.29 23.69
N LEU A 324 -4.11 -9.25 23.50
CA LEU A 324 -5.35 -9.07 22.73
C LEU A 324 -6.37 -8.16 23.42
N ASP A 325 -6.42 -8.18 24.75
CA ASP A 325 -7.27 -7.34 25.60
C ASP A 325 -6.87 -5.86 25.50
N GLU A 326 -5.59 -5.55 25.73
CA GLU A 326 -5.06 -4.19 25.58
C GLU A 326 -5.24 -3.68 24.13
N SER A 327 -4.99 -4.55 23.13
CA SER A 327 -5.24 -4.23 21.73
C SER A 327 -6.70 -3.86 21.46
N ALA A 328 -7.64 -4.67 21.98
CA ALA A 328 -9.07 -4.44 21.78
C ALA A 328 -9.55 -3.15 22.44
N GLU A 329 -9.06 -2.84 23.65
CA GLU A 329 -9.39 -1.61 24.37
C GLU A 329 -8.97 -0.36 23.58
N ILE A 330 -7.72 -0.31 23.12
CA ILE A 330 -7.22 0.83 22.34
C ILE A 330 -7.98 0.97 21.02
N LEU A 331 -8.19 -0.13 20.28
CA LEU A 331 -8.89 -0.08 19.00
C LEU A 331 -10.34 0.38 19.16
N HIS A 332 -11.03 -0.05 20.21
CA HIS A 332 -12.40 0.37 20.49
C HIS A 332 -12.48 1.89 20.72
N ALA A 333 -11.66 2.41 21.63
CA ALA A 333 -11.63 3.83 21.95
C ALA A 333 -11.27 4.71 20.72
N GLU A 334 -10.29 4.29 19.91
CA GLU A 334 -9.90 5.08 18.74
C GLU A 334 -10.90 5.00 17.58
N LEU A 335 -11.63 3.89 17.44
CA LEU A 335 -12.69 3.76 16.42
C LEU A 335 -13.85 4.73 16.66
N GLU A 336 -14.19 5.03 17.91
CA GLU A 336 -15.23 6.00 18.26
C GLU A 336 -14.83 7.43 17.89
N ARG A 337 -13.53 7.73 17.94
CA ARG A 337 -12.96 9.04 17.58
C ARG A 337 -12.81 9.27 16.08
N LEU A 338 -12.93 8.23 15.24
CA LEU A 338 -12.79 8.40 13.79
C LEU A 338 -13.93 9.25 13.21
N PRO A 339 -13.65 10.21 12.31
CA PRO A 339 -14.70 10.97 11.66
C PRO A 339 -15.58 10.06 10.78
N ALA A 340 -16.84 10.45 10.58
CA ALA A 340 -17.80 9.68 9.77
C ALA A 340 -17.34 9.46 8.32
N THR A 341 -16.49 10.35 7.79
CA THR A 341 -15.92 10.27 6.44
C THR A 341 -14.76 9.27 6.32
N ALA A 342 -14.16 8.81 7.43
CA ALA A 342 -13.02 7.88 7.44
C ALA A 342 -13.44 6.41 7.23
N GLN A 343 -14.31 6.15 6.25
CA GLN A 343 -14.95 4.85 6.05
C GLN A 343 -13.95 3.71 5.84
N ARG A 344 -12.92 3.89 5.00
CA ARG A 344 -11.87 2.87 4.81
C ARG A 344 -11.09 2.59 6.10
N ALA A 345 -10.67 3.63 6.82
CA ALA A 345 -9.96 3.46 8.09
C ALA A 345 -10.83 2.72 9.11
N ARG A 346 -12.12 3.08 9.21
CA ARG A 346 -13.10 2.41 10.08
C ARG A 346 -13.22 0.93 9.71
N ALA A 347 -13.38 0.60 8.44
CA ALA A 347 -13.50 -0.78 7.98
C ALA A 347 -12.27 -1.62 8.36
N ARG A 348 -11.07 -1.06 8.14
CA ARG A 348 -9.80 -1.71 8.48
C ARG A 348 -9.65 -1.95 9.99
N TYR A 349 -9.81 -0.90 10.80
CA TYR A 349 -9.59 -1.01 12.24
C TYR A 349 -10.71 -1.77 12.97
N ALA A 350 -11.96 -1.72 12.49
CA ALA A 350 -13.03 -2.57 13.00
C ALA A 350 -12.76 -4.06 12.71
N SER A 351 -12.21 -4.39 11.54
CA SER A 351 -11.80 -5.76 11.21
C SER A 351 -10.74 -6.29 12.17
N ARG A 352 -9.81 -5.43 12.61
CA ARG A 352 -8.79 -5.77 13.59
C ARG A 352 -9.30 -5.86 15.02
N LEU A 353 -10.18 -4.95 15.43
CA LEU A 353 -10.83 -5.05 16.72
C LEU A 353 -11.58 -6.37 16.82
N ALA A 354 -12.36 -6.72 15.79
CA ALA A 354 -13.03 -8.00 15.71
C ALA A 354 -12.06 -9.18 15.74
N LEU A 355 -10.88 -9.07 15.12
CA LEU A 355 -9.84 -10.10 15.18
C LEU A 355 -9.31 -10.30 16.62
N SER A 356 -9.00 -9.21 17.36
CA SER A 356 -8.60 -9.30 18.77
C SER A 356 -9.71 -9.89 19.65
N LEU A 357 -10.96 -9.41 19.50
CA LEU A 357 -12.12 -9.91 20.23
C LEU A 357 -12.40 -11.39 19.94
N ALA A 358 -12.27 -11.81 18.67
CA ALA A 358 -12.38 -13.19 18.27
C ALA A 358 -11.31 -14.05 18.96
N GLY A 359 -10.05 -13.60 18.99
CA GLY A 359 -8.96 -14.27 19.72
C GLY A 359 -9.26 -14.43 21.22
N LEU A 360 -9.93 -13.46 21.84
CA LEU A 360 -10.44 -13.50 23.22
C LEU A 360 -11.73 -14.32 23.40
N ARG A 361 -12.22 -14.99 22.36
CA ARG A 361 -13.50 -15.75 22.33
C ARG A 361 -14.75 -14.91 22.59
N GLN A 362 -14.68 -13.58 22.42
CA GLN A 362 -15.84 -12.70 22.49
C GLN A 362 -16.52 -12.60 21.11
N LEU A 363 -17.11 -13.71 20.66
CA LEU A 363 -17.59 -13.87 19.27
C LEU A 363 -18.77 -12.95 18.93
N ASP A 364 -19.68 -12.73 19.87
CA ASP A 364 -20.82 -11.81 19.70
C ASP A 364 -20.35 -10.37 19.47
N ARG A 365 -19.43 -9.90 20.32
CA ARG A 365 -18.83 -8.56 20.17
C ARG A 365 -18.00 -8.44 18.90
N ALA A 366 -17.26 -9.49 18.52
CA ALA A 366 -16.53 -9.50 17.26
C ALA A 366 -17.47 -9.37 16.05
N ALA A 367 -18.61 -10.06 16.06
CA ALA A 367 -19.62 -10.00 15.02
C ALA A 367 -20.33 -8.63 14.97
N GLU A 368 -20.65 -8.07 16.14
CA GLU A 368 -21.25 -6.73 16.27
C GLU A 368 -20.34 -5.65 15.67
N VAL A 369 -19.05 -5.66 16.02
CA VAL A 369 -18.09 -4.67 15.54
C VAL A 369 -17.80 -4.82 14.04
N VAL A 370 -17.60 -6.04 13.55
CA VAL A 370 -17.24 -6.23 12.13
C VAL A 370 -18.45 -6.09 11.21
N GLY A 371 -19.68 -6.34 11.71
CA GLY A 371 -20.90 -6.37 10.91
C GLY A 371 -21.08 -5.16 10.00
N PRO A 372 -21.02 -3.91 10.53
CA PRO A 372 -21.06 -2.69 9.71
C PRO A 372 -19.87 -2.54 8.76
N ALA A 373 -18.68 -3.00 9.18
CA ALA A 373 -17.47 -2.90 8.38
C ALA A 373 -17.51 -3.76 7.11
N LEU A 374 -18.22 -4.90 7.11
CA LEU A 374 -18.33 -5.79 5.95
C LEU A 374 -18.96 -5.09 4.73
N ASP A 375 -19.97 -4.26 4.96
CA ASP A 375 -20.64 -3.52 3.88
C ASP A 375 -19.75 -2.39 3.35
N VAL A 376 -18.99 -1.74 4.24
CA VAL A 376 -18.00 -0.73 3.86
C VAL A 376 -16.86 -1.34 3.03
N VAL A 377 -16.33 -2.51 3.41
CA VAL A 377 -15.26 -3.17 2.64
C VAL A 377 -15.71 -3.45 1.20
N ARG A 378 -16.98 -3.82 1.00
CA ARG A 378 -17.56 -4.05 -0.35
C ARG A 378 -17.78 -2.76 -1.13
N SER A 379 -18.11 -1.66 -0.46
CA SER A 379 -18.35 -0.37 -1.12
C SER A 379 -17.05 0.33 -1.50
N VAL A 380 -16.06 0.36 -0.61
CA VAL A 380 -14.79 1.08 -0.81
C VAL A 380 -13.69 0.23 -1.45
N ASP A 381 -13.89 -1.07 -1.62
CA ASP A 381 -12.94 -2.05 -2.18
C ASP A 381 -11.49 -1.86 -1.70
N SER A 382 -11.27 -2.13 -0.40
CA SER A 382 -9.96 -1.98 0.25
C SER A 382 -9.29 -3.33 0.44
N ALA A 383 -8.16 -3.55 -0.23
CA ALA A 383 -7.32 -4.73 -0.10
C ALA A 383 -6.69 -4.83 1.30
N THR A 384 -6.36 -3.71 1.94
CA THR A 384 -5.82 -3.72 3.31
C THR A 384 -6.87 -4.11 4.34
N ALA A 385 -8.11 -3.64 4.20
CA ALA A 385 -9.22 -4.13 5.04
C ALA A 385 -9.55 -5.60 4.75
N ARG A 386 -9.51 -6.03 3.48
CA ARG A 386 -9.67 -7.45 3.11
C ARG A 386 -8.57 -8.34 3.69
N TYR A 387 -7.33 -7.84 3.79
CA TYR A 387 -6.25 -8.54 4.48
C TYR A 387 -6.63 -8.82 5.94
N ASP A 388 -7.05 -7.79 6.68
CA ASP A 388 -7.46 -7.93 8.10
C ASP A 388 -8.71 -8.83 8.25
N LEU A 389 -9.70 -8.72 7.38
CA LEU A 389 -10.84 -9.66 7.35
C LEU A 389 -10.41 -11.10 7.04
N GLY A 390 -9.37 -11.28 6.22
CA GLY A 390 -8.79 -12.58 5.92
C GLY A 390 -8.20 -13.22 7.18
N GLN A 391 -7.52 -12.43 8.02
CA GLN A 391 -7.04 -12.87 9.33
C GLN A 391 -8.21 -13.29 10.23
N LEU A 392 -9.24 -12.44 10.34
CA LEU A 392 -10.44 -12.73 11.15
C LEU A 392 -11.10 -14.04 10.70
N ASN A 393 -11.29 -14.21 9.39
CA ASN A 393 -11.87 -15.42 8.80
C ASN A 393 -11.08 -16.68 9.17
N ARG A 394 -9.74 -16.61 9.22
CA ARG A 394 -8.92 -17.77 9.66
C ARG A 394 -9.15 -18.12 11.12
N VAL A 395 -9.31 -17.11 11.99
CA VAL A 395 -9.53 -17.30 13.43
C VAL A 395 -10.92 -17.84 13.71
N VAL A 396 -11.98 -17.20 13.21
CA VAL A 396 -13.37 -17.58 13.52
C VAL A 396 -13.77 -18.93 12.95
N ARG A 397 -13.13 -19.41 11.87
CA ARG A 397 -13.36 -20.75 11.30
C ARG A 397 -13.09 -21.89 12.28
N ARG A 398 -12.29 -21.66 13.33
CA ARG A 398 -12.08 -22.63 14.42
C ARG A 398 -13.36 -22.89 15.22
N TRP A 399 -14.36 -22.02 15.12
CA TRP A 399 -15.63 -22.07 15.87
C TRP A 399 -16.82 -22.06 14.92
N ARG A 400 -16.71 -22.73 13.77
CA ARG A 400 -17.76 -22.80 12.74
C ARG A 400 -19.12 -23.35 13.23
N ASP A 401 -19.14 -24.03 14.38
CA ASP A 401 -20.34 -24.61 14.96
C ASP A 401 -21.06 -23.64 15.93
N ASP A 402 -20.41 -22.51 16.26
CA ASP A 402 -21.00 -21.41 17.02
C ASP A 402 -22.08 -20.69 16.19
N ALA A 403 -23.21 -20.36 16.82
CA ALA A 403 -24.36 -19.79 16.12
C ALA A 403 -24.04 -18.42 15.50
N THR A 404 -23.33 -17.56 16.22
CA THR A 404 -22.93 -16.22 15.77
C THR A 404 -21.96 -16.32 14.61
N VAL A 405 -20.98 -17.22 14.70
CA VAL A 405 -20.04 -17.47 13.59
C VAL A 405 -20.76 -18.00 12.36
N ARG A 406 -21.69 -18.95 12.50
CA ARG A 406 -22.48 -19.46 11.36
C ARG A 406 -23.23 -18.35 10.62
N GLN A 407 -23.77 -17.38 11.34
CA GLN A 407 -24.47 -16.22 10.74
C GLN A 407 -23.50 -15.22 10.10
N LEU A 408 -22.32 -15.03 10.68
CA LEU A 408 -21.30 -14.10 10.18
C LEU A 408 -20.60 -14.61 8.91
N MET A 409 -20.34 -15.92 8.82
CA MET A 409 -19.50 -16.52 7.79
C MET A 409 -19.91 -16.23 6.33
N PRO A 410 -21.21 -16.26 5.94
CA PRO A 410 -21.62 -15.91 4.59
C PRO A 410 -21.29 -14.46 4.22
N ARG A 411 -21.54 -13.51 5.13
CA ARG A 411 -21.25 -12.09 4.93
C ARG A 411 -19.74 -11.84 4.85
N LEU A 412 -18.97 -12.47 5.74
CA LEU A 412 -17.51 -12.38 5.74
C LEU A 412 -16.91 -12.93 4.44
N THR A 413 -17.40 -14.09 3.98
CA THR A 413 -16.98 -14.69 2.71
C THR A 413 -17.32 -13.79 1.52
N ALA A 414 -18.49 -13.15 1.51
CA ALA A 414 -18.88 -12.22 0.47
C ALA A 414 -17.99 -10.97 0.45
N ALA A 415 -17.64 -10.40 1.61
CA ALA A 415 -16.76 -9.24 1.72
C ALA A 415 -15.30 -9.53 1.30
N LEU A 416 -14.85 -10.78 1.41
CA LEU A 416 -13.52 -11.21 0.97
C LEU A 416 -13.40 -11.39 -0.55
N ARG A 417 -14.52 -11.51 -1.26
CA ARG A 417 -14.48 -11.63 -2.72
C ARG A 417 -14.03 -10.30 -3.32
N VAL A 418 -12.95 -10.34 -4.10
CA VAL A 418 -12.60 -9.23 -4.98
C VAL A 418 -13.72 -9.13 -6.00
N THR A 419 -14.35 -7.98 -6.10
CA THR A 419 -15.26 -7.74 -7.23
C THR A 419 -14.34 -7.49 -8.42
N PRO A 420 -14.29 -8.40 -9.43
CA PRO A 420 -13.53 -8.09 -10.64
C PRO A 420 -14.10 -6.80 -11.22
N ALA A 421 -13.23 -5.90 -11.67
CA ALA A 421 -13.68 -4.77 -12.48
C ALA A 421 -14.43 -5.37 -13.67
N SER A 422 -15.73 -5.05 -13.80
CA SER A 422 -16.56 -5.56 -14.89
C SER A 422 -15.90 -5.19 -16.22
N PRO A 423 -15.62 -6.15 -17.13
CA PRO A 423 -15.15 -5.83 -18.48
C PRO A 423 -16.12 -4.93 -19.27
N THR A 424 -17.38 -4.87 -18.83
CA THR A 424 -18.49 -4.17 -19.48
C THR A 424 -18.62 -2.68 -19.14
N GLU A 425 -17.81 -2.12 -18.24
CA GLU A 425 -17.73 -0.66 -18.04
C GLU A 425 -16.70 0.01 -18.98
N LEU A 426 -16.04 -0.77 -19.85
CA LEU A 426 -15.12 -0.29 -20.89
C LEU A 426 -15.76 -0.16 -22.28
N ALA A 427 -17.08 -0.32 -22.40
CA ALA A 427 -17.80 -0.29 -23.68
C ALA A 427 -19.19 0.39 -23.60
N SER A 428 -19.38 1.39 -22.76
CA SER A 428 -20.60 2.21 -22.75
C SER A 428 -20.29 3.69 -22.64
#